data_AF-A0A0A6UMY1-F1
#
_entry.id   AF-A0A0A6UMY1-F1
#
_cell.length_a   1.000
_cell.length_b   1.000
_cell.length_c   1.000
_cell.angle_alpha   90.00
_cell.angle_beta   90.00
_cell.angle_gamma   90.00
#
_symmetry.space_group_name_H-M   'P 1'
#
loop_
_entity.id
_entity.type
_entity.pdbx_description
1 polymer ?
#
loop_
_entity_poly.entity_id
_entity_poly.type
_entity_poly.pdbx_seq_one_letter_code
_entity_poly.pdbx_strand_id
1 'polypeptide(L)'
;MFAEHVRDLAVTAAVFGFFAATWFGWAQEGPPRPWRRYLIAGTVVSYLVMLAGIVLAWRHWDDGTVFTADSSRTFGIVVGIEFGAAAAMAVLLTVMRRKELIPVWIAFIVGVHLFPVAAIIEYPLVHVTAVLVTAVVLASLPFARKRRLPVSAVVGAGTGVVLLAAAIASALAASWG
;
A
#
# COMPACT_ATOMS: atom_id res chain seq x y z
N MET A 1 6.95 0.60 19.98
CA MET A 1 8.28 1.02 19.50
C MET A 1 8.13 1.49 18.05
N PHE A 2 8.77 2.59 17.69
CA PHE A 2 9.05 2.90 16.28
C PHE A 2 10.02 1.85 15.73
N ALA A 3 10.14 1.69 14.40
CA ALA A 3 11.11 0.74 13.83
C ALA A 3 12.52 1.00 14.37
N GLU A 4 13.37 -0.03 14.42
CA GLU A 4 14.72 0.07 14.97
C GLU A 4 15.59 1.07 14.19
N HIS A 5 15.40 1.15 12.87
CA HIS A 5 16.22 1.98 12.00
C HIS A 5 15.42 3.09 11.29
N VAL A 6 15.98 4.31 11.32
CA VAL A 6 15.40 5.50 10.67
C VAL A 6 15.30 5.31 9.15
N ARG A 7 16.30 4.65 8.54
CA ARG A 7 16.30 4.32 7.11
C ARG A 7 15.07 3.52 6.70
N ASP A 8 14.67 2.53 7.51
CA ASP A 8 13.54 1.65 7.20
C ASP A 8 12.20 2.39 7.30
N LEU A 9 12.10 3.36 8.23
CA LEU A 9 10.95 4.29 8.30
C LEU A 9 10.86 5.15 7.03
N ALA A 10 11.99 5.72 6.59
CA ALA A 10 12.03 6.58 5.41
C ALA A 10 11.72 5.81 4.12
N VAL A 11 12.27 4.60 3.96
CA VAL A 11 11.95 3.71 2.84
C VAL A 11 10.48 3.29 2.88
N THR A 12 9.93 2.97 4.05
CA THR A 12 8.50 2.67 4.19
C THR A 12 7.63 3.85 3.74
N ALA A 13 8.00 5.07 4.12
CA ALA A 13 7.30 6.28 3.68
C ALA A 13 7.33 6.43 2.15
N ALA A 14 8.49 6.20 1.52
CA ALA A 14 8.64 6.23 0.08
C ALA A 14 7.74 5.20 -0.61
N VAL A 15 7.84 3.93 -0.19
CA VAL A 15 7.12 2.80 -0.78
C VAL A 15 5.60 2.96 -0.61
N PHE A 16 5.13 3.29 0.59
CA PHE A 16 3.70 3.46 0.83
C PHE A 16 3.15 4.70 0.13
N GLY A 17 3.93 5.79 0.03
CA GLY A 17 3.56 6.96 -0.76
C GLY A 17 3.37 6.60 -2.24
N PHE A 18 4.28 5.84 -2.83
CA PHE A 18 4.15 5.34 -4.21
C PHE A 18 2.87 4.52 -4.40
N PHE A 19 2.66 3.49 -3.55
CA PHE A 19 1.50 2.62 -3.69
C PHE A 19 0.18 3.35 -3.39
N ALA A 20 0.16 4.29 -2.45
CA ALA A 20 -1.01 5.13 -2.21
C ALA A 20 -1.41 5.91 -3.48
N ALA A 21 -0.43 6.49 -4.19
CA ALA A 21 -0.69 7.16 -5.47
C ALA A 21 -1.27 6.20 -6.51
N THR A 22 -0.74 4.98 -6.63
CA THR A 22 -1.27 3.95 -7.54
C THR A 22 -2.72 3.58 -7.20
N TRP A 23 -3.05 3.40 -5.92
CA TRP A 23 -4.40 3.07 -5.47
C TRP A 23 -5.40 4.21 -5.68
N PHE A 24 -4.99 5.47 -5.46
CA PHE A 24 -5.79 6.62 -5.85
C PHE A 24 -5.96 6.72 -7.38
N GLY A 25 -4.99 6.25 -8.16
CA GLY A 25 -5.12 6.09 -9.62
C GLY A 25 -6.21 5.09 -9.99
N TRP A 26 -6.22 3.91 -9.38
CA TRP A 26 -7.30 2.93 -9.58
C TRP A 26 -8.66 3.46 -9.16
N ALA A 27 -8.70 4.23 -8.07
CA ALA A 27 -9.92 4.85 -7.59
C ALA A 27 -10.52 5.84 -8.58
N GLN A 28 -9.72 6.36 -9.53
CA GLN A 28 -10.15 7.26 -10.59
C GLN A 28 -10.77 6.55 -11.80
N GLU A 29 -10.85 5.22 -11.80
CA GLU A 29 -11.59 4.45 -12.79
C GLU A 29 -13.12 4.53 -12.56
N GLY A 30 -13.70 5.66 -13.01
CA GLY A 30 -15.14 5.93 -12.96
C GLY A 30 -15.73 6.44 -11.64
N PRO A 31 -15.01 7.19 -10.76
CA PRO A 31 -15.53 7.60 -9.47
C PRO A 31 -16.69 8.60 -9.60
N PRO A 32 -17.51 8.73 -8.54
CA PRO A 32 -18.43 9.85 -8.42
C PRO A 32 -17.73 11.19 -8.65
N ARG A 33 -18.37 12.12 -9.39
CA ARG A 33 -17.80 13.43 -9.70
C ARG A 33 -17.21 14.18 -8.49
N PRO A 34 -17.86 14.19 -7.30
CA PRO A 34 -17.32 14.89 -6.13
C PRO A 34 -16.01 14.28 -5.60
N TRP A 35 -15.76 12.98 -5.84
CA TRP A 35 -14.57 12.30 -5.33
C TRP A 35 -13.31 12.69 -6.10
N ARG A 36 -13.43 13.02 -7.39
CA ARG A 36 -12.29 13.29 -8.28
C ARG A 36 -11.29 14.28 -7.68
N ARG A 37 -11.75 15.39 -7.11
CA ARG A 37 -10.86 16.39 -6.51
C ARG A 37 -10.06 15.84 -5.32
N TYR A 38 -10.68 15.00 -4.51
CA TYR A 38 -10.05 14.39 -3.34
C TYR A 38 -9.08 13.28 -3.74
N LEU A 39 -9.42 12.50 -4.77
CA LEU A 39 -8.53 11.47 -5.31
C LEU A 39 -7.28 12.08 -5.97
N ILE A 40 -7.45 13.18 -6.71
CA ILE A 40 -6.33 13.93 -7.29
C ILE A 40 -5.46 14.51 -6.17
N ALA A 41 -6.06 15.15 -5.17
CA ALA A 41 -5.32 15.66 -4.02
C ALA A 41 -4.55 14.54 -3.30
N GLY A 42 -5.22 13.41 -3.02
CA GLY A 42 -4.60 12.22 -2.42
C GLY A 42 -3.42 11.70 -3.25
N THR A 43 -3.54 11.65 -4.57
CA THR A 43 -2.45 11.26 -5.48
C THR A 43 -1.27 12.22 -5.37
N VAL A 44 -1.51 13.53 -5.41
CA VAL A 44 -0.46 14.56 -5.30
C VAL A 44 0.25 14.48 -3.96
N VAL A 45 -0.49 14.42 -2.85
CA VAL A 45 0.10 14.30 -1.51
C VAL A 45 0.90 13.00 -1.39
N SER A 46 0.40 11.89 -1.95
CA SER A 46 1.11 10.61 -1.96
C SER A 46 2.47 10.71 -2.65
N TYR A 47 2.55 11.39 -3.80
CA TYR A 47 3.84 11.63 -4.46
C TYR A 47 4.76 12.57 -3.66
N LEU A 48 4.22 13.61 -3.01
CA LEU A 48 5.04 14.48 -2.16
C LEU A 48 5.64 13.72 -0.98
N VAL A 49 4.85 12.87 -0.32
CA VAL A 49 5.32 12.01 0.78
C VAL A 49 6.31 10.98 0.27
N MET A 50 6.08 10.39 -0.90
CA MET A 50 7.03 9.48 -1.55
C MET A 50 8.40 10.15 -1.74
N LEU A 51 8.41 11.35 -2.32
CA LEU A 51 9.64 12.12 -2.56
C LEU A 51 10.32 12.51 -1.25
N ALA A 52 9.56 12.91 -0.23
CA ALA A 52 10.10 13.18 1.10
C ALA A 52 10.77 11.93 1.70
N GLY A 53 10.11 10.77 1.61
CA GLY A 53 10.67 9.48 2.04
C GLY A 53 11.96 9.12 1.31
N ILE A 54 12.04 9.33 -0.01
CA ILE A 54 13.25 9.11 -0.80
C ILE A 54 14.39 10.01 -0.33
N VAL A 55 14.11 11.31 -0.12
CA VAL A 55 15.12 12.27 0.36
C VAL A 55 15.62 11.90 1.76
N LEU A 56 14.72 11.51 2.66
CA LEU A 56 15.08 11.05 4.01
C LEU A 56 15.91 9.77 3.94
N ALA A 57 15.50 8.78 3.15
CA ALA A 57 16.23 7.52 3.01
C ALA A 57 17.63 7.74 2.42
N TRP A 58 17.79 8.72 1.53
CA TRP A 58 19.11 9.09 1.01
C TRP A 58 20.00 9.75 2.06
N ARG A 59 19.45 10.57 2.96
CA ARG A 59 20.20 11.18 4.07
C ARG A 59 20.65 10.16 5.12
N HIS A 60 19.83 9.15 5.36
CA HIS A 60 20.08 8.06 6.32
C HIS A 60 20.60 6.80 5.63
N TRP A 61 21.20 6.93 4.45
CA TRP A 61 21.58 5.75 3.64
C TRP A 61 22.68 4.92 4.30
N ASP A 62 23.58 5.58 5.01
CA ASP A 62 24.70 4.96 5.73
C ASP A 62 24.31 4.43 7.12
N ASP A 63 23.06 4.68 7.55
CA ASP A 63 22.52 4.13 8.79
C ASP A 63 22.17 2.64 8.63
N GLY A 64 22.00 1.97 9.78
CA GLY A 64 21.58 0.56 9.83
C GLY A 64 20.22 0.31 9.14
N THR A 65 19.98 -0.96 8.80
CA THR A 65 18.73 -1.44 8.24
C THR A 65 18.51 -2.91 8.66
N VAL A 66 17.26 -3.33 8.81
CA VAL A 66 16.90 -4.73 9.07
C VAL A 66 17.26 -5.63 7.87
N PHE A 67 17.49 -5.04 6.70
CA PHE A 67 17.85 -5.77 5.48
C PHE A 67 19.32 -6.24 5.48
N THR A 68 19.52 -7.47 5.94
CA THR A 68 20.72 -8.29 5.75
C THR A 68 20.55 -9.19 4.51
N ALA A 69 21.56 -10.01 4.17
CA ALA A 69 21.46 -10.95 3.06
C ALA A 69 20.29 -11.94 3.22
N ASP A 70 20.07 -12.43 4.45
CA ASP A 70 19.03 -13.43 4.74
C ASP A 70 17.62 -12.83 4.77
N SER A 71 17.45 -11.67 5.40
CA SER A 71 16.13 -10.99 5.43
C SER A 71 15.76 -10.45 4.05
N SER A 72 16.72 -9.97 3.26
CA SER A 72 16.49 -9.55 1.86
C SER A 72 16.06 -10.73 0.97
N ARG A 73 16.70 -11.89 1.12
CA ARG A 73 16.30 -13.10 0.39
C ARG A 73 14.89 -13.54 0.78
N THR A 74 14.60 -13.56 2.07
CA THR A 74 13.28 -13.93 2.60
C THR A 74 12.20 -12.98 2.08
N PHE A 75 12.45 -11.68 2.14
CA PHE A 75 11.57 -10.64 1.59
C PHE A 75 11.31 -10.87 0.10
N GLY A 76 12.35 -11.11 -0.70
CA GLY A 76 12.22 -11.37 -2.14
C GLY A 76 11.39 -12.61 -2.47
N ILE A 77 11.52 -13.69 -1.68
CA ILE A 77 10.71 -14.91 -1.85
C ILE A 77 9.23 -14.63 -1.56
N VAL A 78 8.94 -13.97 -0.43
CA VAL A 78 7.56 -13.61 -0.04
C VAL A 78 6.92 -12.76 -1.13
N VAL A 79 7.59 -11.68 -1.54
CA VAL A 79 7.14 -10.79 -2.63
C VAL A 79 6.91 -11.59 -3.91
N GLY A 80 7.84 -12.47 -4.30
CA GLY A 80 7.75 -13.26 -5.53
C GLY A 80 6.52 -14.18 -5.55
N ILE A 81 6.26 -14.87 -4.44
CA ILE A 81 5.09 -15.76 -4.30
C ILE A 81 3.80 -14.95 -4.41
N GLU A 82 3.72 -13.81 -3.74
CA GLU A 82 2.49 -13.01 -3.66
C GLU A 82 2.20 -12.27 -4.97
N PHE A 83 3.23 -11.74 -5.64
CA PHE A 83 3.07 -11.22 -7.00
C PHE A 83 2.66 -12.31 -7.99
N GLY A 84 3.18 -13.53 -7.84
CA GLY A 84 2.74 -14.69 -8.61
C GLY A 84 1.25 -15.00 -8.39
N ALA A 85 0.79 -15.02 -7.14
CA ALA A 85 -0.62 -15.21 -6.79
C ALA A 85 -1.52 -14.07 -7.29
N ALA A 86 -1.06 -12.83 -7.18
CA ALA A 86 -1.74 -11.64 -7.71
C ALA A 86 -1.95 -11.76 -9.22
N ALA A 87 -0.88 -12.07 -9.96
CA ALA A 87 -0.91 -12.20 -11.42
C ALA A 87 -1.78 -13.38 -11.87
N ALA A 88 -1.62 -14.56 -11.27
CA ALA A 88 -2.35 -15.77 -11.64
C ALA A 88 -3.87 -15.58 -11.55
N MET A 89 -4.35 -15.02 -10.44
CA MET A 89 -5.79 -14.78 -10.28
C MET A 89 -6.26 -13.56 -11.09
N ALA A 90 -5.44 -12.53 -11.33
CA ALA A 90 -5.82 -11.46 -12.26
C ALA A 90 -6.05 -12.00 -13.68
N VAL A 91 -5.23 -12.94 -14.13
CA VAL A 91 -5.41 -13.66 -15.41
C VAL A 91 -6.70 -14.47 -15.39
N LEU A 92 -6.93 -15.27 -14.34
CA LEU A 92 -8.14 -16.10 -14.25
C LEU A 92 -9.42 -15.25 -14.16
N LEU A 93 -9.46 -14.15 -13.39
CA LEU A 93 -10.59 -13.20 -13.36
C LEU A 93 -10.84 -12.57 -14.73
N THR A 94 -9.78 -12.28 -15.48
CA THR A 94 -9.87 -11.77 -16.85
C THR A 94 -10.51 -12.80 -17.78
N VAL A 95 -10.07 -14.05 -17.74
CA VAL A 95 -10.63 -15.16 -18.53
C VAL A 95 -12.10 -15.40 -18.17
N MET A 96 -12.44 -15.32 -16.88
CA MET A 96 -13.82 -15.47 -16.39
C MET A 96 -14.73 -14.27 -16.66
N ARG A 97 -14.24 -13.21 -17.32
CA ARG A 97 -14.96 -11.94 -17.55
C ARG A 97 -15.49 -11.30 -16.24
N ARG A 98 -14.66 -11.36 -15.19
CA ARG A 98 -14.89 -10.76 -13.86
C ARG A 98 -13.83 -9.71 -13.54
N LYS A 99 -13.46 -8.90 -14.53
CA LYS A 99 -12.36 -7.92 -14.45
C LYS A 99 -12.59 -6.87 -13.35
N GLU A 100 -13.85 -6.59 -13.04
CA GLU A 100 -14.27 -5.69 -11.96
C GLU A 100 -13.80 -6.14 -10.56
N LEU A 101 -13.43 -7.41 -10.38
CA LEU A 101 -12.93 -7.95 -9.12
C LEU A 101 -11.40 -7.90 -9.00
N ILE A 102 -10.68 -7.58 -10.09
CA ILE A 102 -9.21 -7.54 -10.10
C ILE A 102 -8.66 -6.56 -9.04
N PRO A 103 -9.17 -5.32 -8.90
CA PRO A 103 -8.67 -4.41 -7.88
C PRO A 103 -8.88 -4.92 -6.45
N VAL A 104 -9.99 -5.64 -6.20
CA VAL A 104 -10.26 -6.24 -4.88
C VAL A 104 -9.30 -7.37 -4.59
N TRP A 105 -9.05 -8.24 -5.57
CA TRP A 105 -8.09 -9.33 -5.42
C TRP A 105 -6.68 -8.81 -5.17
N ILE A 106 -6.24 -7.81 -5.93
CA ILE A 106 -4.90 -7.24 -5.76
C ILE A 106 -4.81 -6.55 -4.40
N ALA A 107 -5.84 -5.83 -3.95
CA ALA A 107 -5.86 -5.23 -2.62
C ALA A 107 -5.85 -6.30 -1.51
N PHE A 108 -6.52 -7.44 -1.71
CA PHE A 108 -6.48 -8.57 -0.79
C PHE A 108 -5.06 -9.12 -0.64
N ILE A 109 -4.38 -9.40 -1.76
CA ILE A 109 -2.99 -9.85 -1.73
C ILE A 109 -2.09 -8.81 -1.08
N VAL A 110 -2.26 -7.52 -1.37
CA VAL A 110 -1.51 -6.45 -0.69
C VAL A 110 -1.76 -6.47 0.82
N GLY A 111 -3.00 -6.61 1.26
CA GLY A 111 -3.32 -6.70 2.70
C GLY A 111 -2.66 -7.90 3.39
N VAL A 112 -2.67 -9.07 2.74
CA VAL A 112 -2.02 -10.29 3.26
C VAL A 112 -0.50 -10.17 3.23
N HIS A 113 0.07 -9.64 2.14
CA HIS A 113 1.50 -9.39 1.92
C HIS A 113 2.13 -8.54 3.03
N LEU A 114 1.39 -7.55 3.51
CA LEU A 114 1.90 -6.67 4.55
C LEU A 114 2.13 -7.39 5.89
N PHE A 115 1.52 -8.55 6.17
CA PHE A 115 1.78 -9.28 7.41
C PHE A 115 3.19 -9.90 7.45
N PRO A 116 3.61 -10.75 6.49
CA PRO A 116 5.00 -11.20 6.41
C PRO A 116 6.00 -10.05 6.32
N VAL A 117 5.70 -9.01 5.52
CA VAL A 117 6.59 -7.85 5.42
C VAL A 117 6.78 -7.19 6.77
N ALA A 118 5.69 -6.95 7.52
CA ALA A 118 5.76 -6.32 8.83
C ALA A 118 6.59 -7.13 9.84
N ALA A 119 6.55 -8.46 9.74
CA ALA A 119 7.39 -9.34 10.55
C ALA A 119 8.87 -9.26 10.17
N ILE A 120 9.18 -9.16 8.87
CA ILE A 120 10.56 -9.09 8.38
C ILE A 120 11.21 -7.74 8.70
N ILE A 121 10.49 -6.63 8.53
CA ILE A 121 11.03 -5.27 8.76
C ILE A 121 10.86 -4.79 10.22
N GLU A 122 10.28 -5.64 11.07
CA GLU A 122 10.07 -5.39 12.51
C GLU A 122 9.38 -4.05 12.82
N TYR A 123 8.44 -3.64 11.96
CA TYR A 123 7.75 -2.35 12.09
C TYR A 123 6.25 -2.51 12.42
N PRO A 124 5.81 -2.24 13.67
CA PRO A 124 4.42 -2.45 14.08
C PRO A 124 3.37 -1.67 13.28
N LEU A 125 3.73 -0.49 12.74
CA LEU A 125 2.81 0.28 11.90
C LEU A 125 2.39 -0.51 10.65
N VAL A 126 3.27 -1.36 10.12
CA VAL A 126 2.97 -2.17 8.93
C VAL A 126 1.97 -3.28 9.27
N HIS A 127 1.98 -3.84 10.48
CA HIS A 127 0.92 -4.75 10.93
C HIS A 127 -0.44 -4.03 11.00
N VAL A 128 -0.48 -2.82 11.55
CA VAL A 128 -1.71 -2.01 11.60
C VAL A 128 -2.20 -1.71 10.18
N THR A 129 -1.28 -1.35 9.28
CA THR A 129 -1.58 -1.09 7.87
C THR A 129 -2.14 -2.35 7.19
N ALA A 130 -1.57 -3.53 7.44
CA ALA A 130 -2.04 -4.81 6.92
C ALA A 130 -3.49 -5.09 7.33
N VAL A 131 -3.81 -4.92 8.62
CA VAL A 131 -5.15 -5.10 9.16
C VAL A 131 -6.13 -4.12 8.52
N LEU A 132 -5.78 -2.84 8.43
CA LEU A 132 -6.65 -1.81 7.86
C LEU A 132 -6.91 -2.01 6.36
N VAL A 133 -5.87 -2.35 5.58
CA VAL A 133 -6.04 -2.69 4.15
C VAL A 133 -6.93 -3.92 3.99
N THR A 134 -6.69 -4.97 4.77
CA THR A 134 -7.53 -6.18 4.75
C THR A 134 -8.99 -5.86 5.11
N ALA A 135 -9.22 -5.01 6.11
CA ALA A 135 -10.56 -4.57 6.48
C ALA A 135 -11.24 -3.76 5.35
N VAL A 136 -10.51 -2.86 4.69
CA VAL A 136 -11.01 -2.13 3.51
C VAL A 136 -11.43 -3.10 2.41
N VAL A 137 -10.62 -4.10 2.11
CA VAL A 137 -10.93 -5.12 1.09
C VAL A 137 -12.24 -5.83 1.40
N LEU A 138 -12.38 -6.35 2.63
CA LEU A 138 -13.58 -7.09 3.07
C LEU A 138 -14.83 -6.20 3.04
N ALA A 139 -14.70 -4.92 3.37
CA ALA A 139 -15.81 -3.97 3.36
C ALA A 139 -16.13 -3.40 1.96
N SER A 140 -15.17 -3.37 1.05
CA SER A 140 -15.27 -2.64 -0.23
C SER A 140 -16.38 -3.18 -1.13
N LEU A 141 -16.47 -4.50 -1.29
CA LEU A 141 -17.45 -5.15 -2.16
C LEU A 141 -18.90 -4.97 -1.70
N PRO A 142 -19.27 -5.27 -0.43
CA PRO A 142 -20.64 -5.04 0.04
C PRO A 142 -20.99 -3.54 0.03
N PHE A 143 -20.05 -2.66 0.37
CA PHE A 143 -20.27 -1.21 0.35
C PHE A 143 -20.51 -0.69 -1.08
N ALA A 144 -19.66 -1.08 -2.03
CA ALA A 144 -19.78 -0.69 -3.43
C ALA A 144 -21.12 -1.12 -4.02
N ARG A 145 -21.55 -2.36 -3.75
CA ARG A 145 -22.86 -2.88 -4.19
C ARG A 145 -24.02 -2.10 -3.58
N LYS A 146 -24.01 -1.88 -2.25
CA LYS A 146 -25.07 -1.14 -1.55
C LYS A 146 -25.21 0.30 -2.05
N ARG A 147 -24.10 0.93 -2.43
CA ARG A 147 -24.05 2.33 -2.87
C ARG A 147 -24.02 2.50 -4.39
N ARG A 148 -24.08 1.40 -5.16
CA ARG A 148 -23.98 1.37 -6.63
C ARG A 148 -22.76 2.14 -7.15
N LEU A 149 -21.63 1.95 -6.48
CA LEU A 149 -20.35 2.56 -6.83
C LEU A 149 -19.46 1.55 -7.57
N PRO A 150 -18.53 2.01 -8.42
CA PRO A 150 -17.48 1.15 -8.94
C PRO A 150 -16.67 0.55 -7.79
N VAL A 151 -16.43 -0.76 -7.87
CA VAL A 151 -15.67 -1.48 -6.83
C VAL A 151 -14.24 -0.95 -6.75
N SER A 152 -13.62 -0.66 -7.90
CA SER A 152 -12.31 -0.01 -8.03
C SER A 152 -12.24 1.33 -7.28
N ALA A 153 -13.26 2.18 -7.41
CA ALA A 153 -13.36 3.46 -6.72
C ALA A 153 -13.33 3.30 -5.20
N VAL A 154 -14.08 2.34 -4.66
CA VAL A 154 -14.17 2.11 -3.21
C VAL A 154 -12.90 1.49 -2.65
N VAL A 155 -12.42 0.38 -3.24
CA VAL A 155 -11.24 -0.32 -2.73
C VAL A 155 -9.98 0.53 -2.93
N GLY A 156 -9.85 1.24 -4.05
CA GLY A 156 -8.72 2.11 -4.32
C GLY A 156 -8.68 3.34 -3.41
N ALA A 157 -9.81 4.00 -3.18
CA ALA A 157 -9.85 5.13 -2.27
C ALA A 157 -9.52 4.70 -0.83
N GLY A 158 -10.13 3.60 -0.35
CA GLY A 158 -9.88 3.10 1.00
C GLY A 158 -8.43 2.66 1.21
N THR A 159 -7.89 1.88 0.26
CA THR A 159 -6.51 1.37 0.35
C THR A 159 -5.51 2.52 0.22
N GLY A 160 -5.74 3.46 -0.70
CA GLY A 160 -4.91 4.65 -0.87
C GLY A 160 -4.86 5.53 0.38
N VAL A 161 -6.00 5.74 1.06
CA VAL A 161 -6.04 6.51 2.32
C VAL A 161 -5.26 5.81 3.44
N VAL A 162 -5.41 4.50 3.60
CA VAL A 162 -4.69 3.73 4.63
C VAL A 162 -3.19 3.80 4.39
N LEU A 163 -2.74 3.55 3.16
CA LEU A 163 -1.33 3.60 2.80
C LEU A 163 -0.75 5.01 2.92
N LEU A 164 -1.50 6.05 2.50
CA LEU A 164 -1.04 7.44 2.64
C LEU A 164 -0.88 7.83 4.11
N ALA A 165 -1.82 7.45 4.97
CA ALA A 165 -1.72 7.72 6.40
C ALA A 165 -0.48 7.05 7.01
N ALA A 166 -0.22 5.78 6.66
CA ALA A 166 0.97 5.07 7.10
C ALA A 166 2.27 5.68 6.53
N ALA A 167 2.25 6.14 5.27
CA ALA A 167 3.38 6.83 4.64
C ALA A 167 3.72 8.14 5.36
N ILE A 168 2.71 8.96 5.67
CA ILE A 168 2.87 10.21 6.42
C ILE A 168 3.41 9.93 7.82
N ALA A 169 2.84 8.96 8.53
CA ALA A 169 3.30 8.59 9.86
C ALA A 169 4.77 8.12 9.85
N SER A 170 5.16 7.36 8.82
CA SER A 170 6.54 6.90 8.64
C SER A 170 7.49 8.04 8.31
N ALA A 171 7.09 8.96 7.42
CA ALA A 171 7.89 10.14 7.07
C ALA A 171 8.09 11.08 8.26
N LEU A 172 7.03 11.30 9.04
CA LEU A 172 7.11 12.08 10.26
C LEU A 172 8.05 11.40 11.25
N ALA A 173 7.87 10.12 11.54
CA ALA A 173 8.75 9.38 12.46
C ALA A 173 10.23 9.45 12.02
N ALA A 174 10.50 9.30 10.72
CA ALA A 174 11.85 9.41 10.17
C ALA A 174 12.45 10.82 10.24
N SER A 175 11.63 11.87 10.31
CA SER A 175 12.12 13.26 10.42
C SER A 175 12.57 13.67 11.82
N TRP A 176 12.24 12.88 12.85
CA TRP A 176 12.60 13.13 14.25
C TRP A 176 13.69 12.17 14.78
N GLY A 177 14.09 11.17 13.99
CA GLY A 177 15.13 10.20 14.34
C GLY A 177 16.48 10.62 13.77
#